data_AF-A0A381VZZ1-F1
#
_entry.id   AF-A0A381VZZ1-F1
#
_cell.length_a   1.000
_cell.length_b   1.000
_cell.length_c   1.000
_cell.angle_alpha   90.00
_cell.angle_beta   90.00
_cell.angle_gamma   90.00
#
_symmetry.space_group_name_H-M   'P 1'
#
loop_
_entity.id
_entity.type
_entity.pdbx_description
1 polymer ?
#
loop_
_entity_poly.entity_id
_entity_poly.type
_entity_poly.pdbx_seq_one_letter_code
_entity_poly.pdbx_strand_id
1 'polypeptide(L)' 'MEVVQTEDTSFVRDLHSKALINTDRVALENHRKKRQIEIQQAKKWQQMEIKVEELNNMRNEILEIKGLLQEVLNKKEL' A
#
# COMPACT_ATOMS: atom_id res chain seq x y z
N MET A 1 -31.04 2.87 21.65
CA MET A 1 -30.95 2.00 20.46
C MET A 1 -31.72 0.74 20.80
N GLU A 2 -32.86 0.53 20.16
CA GLU A 2 -33.75 -0.59 20.43
C GLU A 2 -33.51 -1.64 19.34
N VAL A 3 -32.95 -2.78 19.73
CA VAL A 3 -32.54 -3.84 18.79
C VAL A 3 -33.32 -5.11 19.06
N VAL A 4 -33.69 -5.81 17.99
CA VAL A 4 -34.36 -7.11 18.04
C VAL A 4 -33.49 -8.17 17.38
N GLN A 5 -33.40 -9.32 18.04
CA GLN A 5 -32.67 -10.47 17.52
C GLN A 5 -33.35 -11.01 16.26
N THR A 6 -32.59 -11.23 15.19
CA THR A 6 -33.13 -11.92 14.01
C THR A 6 -33.14 -13.43 14.20
N GLU A 7 -33.76 -14.16 13.26
CA GLU A 7 -33.75 -15.63 13.24
C GLU A 7 -32.33 -16.22 13.33
N ASP A 8 -31.34 -15.55 12.71
CA ASP A 8 -29.92 -15.82 12.91
C ASP A 8 -29.39 -15.03 14.12
N THR A 9 -28.70 -15.72 15.03
CA THR A 9 -28.12 -15.18 16.27
C THR A 9 -26.95 -14.23 16.02
N SER A 10 -26.34 -14.32 14.83
CA SER A 10 -25.18 -13.52 14.43
C SER A 10 -25.54 -12.08 14.03
N PHE A 11 -26.83 -11.79 13.86
CA PHE A 11 -27.31 -10.49 13.42
C PHE A 11 -28.39 -9.93 14.35
N VAL A 12 -28.38 -8.61 14.55
CA VAL A 12 -29.43 -7.89 15.26
C VAL A 12 -30.01 -6.82 14.35
N ARG A 13 -31.31 -6.59 14.44
CA ARG A 13 -31.99 -5.56 13.67
C ARG A 13 -32.30 -4.36 14.54
N ASP A 14 -31.84 -3.19 14.14
CA ASP A 14 -32.24 -1.94 14.79
C ASP A 14 -33.66 -1.57 14.36
N LEU A 15 -34.55 -1.34 15.31
CA LEU A 15 -35.96 -1.06 15.05
C LEU A 15 -36.18 0.33 14.45
N HIS A 16 -35.31 1.28 14.77
CA HIS A 16 -35.48 2.66 14.29
C HIS A 16 -34.96 2.82 12.86
N SER A 17 -33.70 2.41 12.62
CA SER A 17 -33.07 2.52 11.30
C SER A 17 -33.42 1.39 10.35
N LYS A 18 -34.02 0.30 10.86
CA LYS A 18 -34.28 -0.96 10.14
C LYS A 18 -33.00 -1.64 9.61
N ALA A 19 -31.83 -1.21 10.07
CA ALA A 19 -30.53 -1.76 9.66
C ALA A 19 -30.30 -3.14 10.27
N LEU A 20 -29.65 -4.02 9.50
CA LEU A 20 -29.15 -5.31 9.97
C LEU A 20 -27.70 -5.14 10.41
N ILE A 21 -27.39 -5.50 11.65
CA ILE A 21 -26.09 -5.27 12.28
C ILE A 21 -25.47 -6.62 12.64
N ASN A 22 -24.26 -6.84 12.14
CA ASN A 22 -23.47 -8.01 12.51
C ASN A 22 -22.92 -7.84 13.94
N THR A 23 -23.15 -8.83 14.81
CA THR A 23 -22.66 -8.83 16.20
C THR A 23 -21.32 -9.54 16.36
N ASP A 24 -20.81 -10.19 15.32
CA ASP A 24 -19.53 -10.90 15.34
C ASP A 24 -18.34 -9.92 15.46
N ARG A 25 -17.83 -9.85 16.68
CA ARG A 25 -16.65 -9.05 17.02
C ARG A 25 -15.38 -9.58 16.37
N VAL A 26 -15.23 -10.90 16.22
CA VAL A 26 -14.03 -11.53 15.66
C VAL A 26 -13.92 -11.20 14.18
N ALA A 27 -15.02 -11.30 13.44
CA ALA A 27 -15.06 -10.89 12.04
C ALA A 27 -14.70 -9.41 11.85
N LEU A 28 -15.21 -8.52 12.72
CA LEU A 28 -14.91 -7.09 12.69
C LEU A 28 -13.42 -6.81 12.93
N GLU A 29 -12.81 -7.46 13.93
CA GLU A 29 -11.38 -7.30 14.20
C GLU A 29 -10.52 -7.83 13.06
N ASN A 30 -10.86 -8.99 12.50
CA ASN A 30 -10.15 -9.58 11.37
C ASN A 30 -10.21 -8.66 10.15
N HIS A 31 -11.37 -8.09 9.85
CA HIS A 31 -11.54 -7.11 8.78
C HIS A 31 -10.67 -5.85 9.02
N ARG A 32 -10.67 -5.31 10.25
CA ARG A 32 -9.83 -4.15 10.61
C ARG A 32 -8.33 -4.45 10.43
N LYS A 33 -7.86 -5.63 10.88
CA LYS A 33 -6.48 -6.06 10.70
C LYS A 33 -6.12 -6.20 9.22
N LYS A 34 -6.97 -6.86 8.42
CA LYS A 34 -6.78 -7.01 6.98
C LYS A 34 -6.65 -5.65 6.29
N ARG A 35 -7.56 -4.72 6.58
CA ARG A 35 -7.53 -3.36 6.04
C ARG A 35 -6.25 -2.61 6.40
N GLN A 36 -5.76 -2.75 7.63
CA GLN A 36 -4.49 -2.13 8.04
C GLN A 36 -3.30 -2.71 7.27
N ILE A 37 -3.26 -4.03 7.08
CA ILE A 37 -2.21 -4.70 6.30
C ILE A 37 -2.22 -4.21 4.86
N GLU A 38 -3.39 -4.13 4.22
CA GLU A 38 -3.54 -3.65 2.85
C GLU A 38 -3.03 -2.20 2.70
N ILE A 39 -3.39 -1.30 3.63
CA ILE A 39 -2.91 0.07 3.64
C ILE A 39 -1.38 0.12 3.81
N GLN A 40 -0.82 -0.70 4.71
CA GLN A 40 0.63 -0.76 4.91
C GLN A 40 1.35 -1.31 3.69
N GLN A 41 0.79 -2.32 3.02
CA GLN A 41 1.35 -2.88 1.79
C GLN A 41 1.33 -1.85 0.67
N ALA A 42 0.23 -1.12 0.48
CA ALA A 42 0.14 -0.05 -0.51
C ALA A 42 1.21 1.03 -0.29
N LYS A 43 1.41 1.46 0.97
CA LYS A 43 2.47 2.43 1.32
C LYS A 43 3.86 1.90 1.04
N LYS A 44 4.14 0.63 1.39
CA LYS A 44 5.43 -0.02 1.09
C LYS A 44 5.68 -0.10 -0.41
N TRP A 45 4.64 -0.36 -1.20
CA TRP A 45 4.74 -0.43 -2.65
C TRP A 45 5.10 0.92 -3.27
N GLN A 46 4.44 1.99 -2.83
CA GLN A 46 4.77 3.36 -3.25
C GLN A 46 6.22 3.74 -2.89
N GLN A 47 6.68 3.38 -1.69
CA GLN A 47 8.07 3.62 -1.30
C GLN A 47 9.06 2.82 -2.15
N MET A 48 8.69 1.61 -2.58
CA MET A 48 9.52 0.79 -3.45
C MET A 48 9.62 1.37 -4.85
N GLU A 49 8.50 1.86 -5.39
CA GLU A 49 8.45 2.52 -6.69
C GLU A 49 9.38 3.74 -6.74
N ILE A 50 9.31 4.60 -5.73
CA ILE A 50 10.21 5.76 -5.59
C ILE A 50 11.68 5.31 -5.54
N LYS A 51 12.00 4.29 -4.74
CA LYS A 51 13.38 3.78 -4.65
C LYS A 51 13.89 3.22 -5.97
N VAL A 52 13.02 2.55 -6.73
CA VAL A 52 13.38 2.02 -8.06
C VAL A 52 13.66 3.16 -9.03
N GLU A 53 12.86 4.23 -8.98
CA GLU A 53 13.09 5.44 -9.77
C GLU A 53 14.44 6.11 -9.42
N GLU A 54 14.73 6.28 -8.12
CA GLU A 54 16.01 6.81 -7.64
C GLU A 54 17.21 5.97 -8.11
N LEU A 55 17.11 4.63 -8.04
CA LEU A 55 18.15 3.72 -8.54
C LEU A 55 18.38 3.86 -10.05
N ASN A 56 17.31 4.04 -10.83
CA ASN A 56 17.42 4.25 -12.27
C ASN A 56 18.08 5.59 -12.60
N ASN A 57 17.76 6.65 -11.85
CA ASN A 57 18.40 7.95 -12.00
C ASN A 57 19.91 7.86 -11.71
N MET A 58 20.30 7.24 -10.60
CA MET A 58 21.72 7.01 -10.30
C MET A 58 22.42 6.17 -11.37
N ARG A 59 21.75 5.15 -11.92
CA ARG A 59 22.30 4.36 -13.03
C ARG A 59 22.59 5.23 -14.24
N ASN A 60 21.69 6.15 -14.59
CA ASN A 60 21.86 7.05 -15.73
C ASN A 60 23.02 8.02 -15.49
N GLU A 61 23.12 8.61 -14.29
CA GLU A 61 24.24 9.48 -13.91
C GLU A 61 25.59 8.75 -14.00
N ILE A 62 25.67 7.49 -13.55
CA ILE A 62 26.90 6.68 -13.67
C ILE A 62 27.26 6.42 -15.13
N LEU A 63 26.27 6.16 -15.99
CA LEU A 63 26.51 5.97 -17.42
C LEU A 63 27.00 7.25 -18.09
N GLU A 64 26.47 8.41 -17.69
CA GLU A 64 26.92 9.72 -18.15
C GLU A 64 28.37 9.99 -17.72
N ILE A 65 28.70 9.76 -16.44
CA ILE A 65 30.08 9.88 -15.93
C ILE A 65 31.03 8.96 -16.73
N LYS A 66 30.62 7.72 -17.00
CA LYS A 66 31.42 6.80 -17.81
C LYS A 66 31.66 7.36 -19.22
N GLY A 67 30.63 7.93 -19.85
CA GLY A 67 30.76 8.57 -21.17
C GLY A 67 31.73 9.74 -21.15
N LEU A 68 31.58 10.65 -20.18
CA LEU A 68 32.48 11.80 -19.99
C LEU A 68 33.94 11.37 -19.78
N LEU A 69 34.17 10.32 -18.98
CA LEU A 69 35.52 9.77 -18.78
C LEU A 69 36.12 9.22 -20.09
N GLN A 70 35.32 8.55 -20.92
CA GLN A 70 35.77 8.07 -22.24
C GLN A 70 36.13 9.24 -23.17
N GLU A 71 35.34 10.31 -23.19
CA GLU A 71 35.66 11.51 -23.96
C GLU A 71 36.97 12.16 -23.52
N VAL A 72 37.21 12.26 -22.22
CA VAL A 72 38.45 12.81 -21.67
C VAL A 72 39.66 11.96 -22.07
N LEU A 73 39.53 10.63 -22.01
CA LEU A 73 40.59 9.71 -22.44
C LEU A 73 40.90 9.88 -23.93
N ASN A 74 39.87 9.89 -24.79
CA ASN A 74 40.02 10.05 -26.23
C ASN A 74 40.64 11.40 -26.62
N LYS A 75 40.35 12.48 -25.87
CA LYS A 75 40.97 13.80 -26.09
C LYS A 75 42.43 13.87 -25.66
N LYS A 76 42.89 12.96 -24.80
CA LYS A 76 44.29 12.91 -24.31
C LYS A 76 45.24 12.17 -25.25
N GLU A 77 44.70 11.37 -26.17
CA GLU A 77 45.47 10.59 -27.17
C GLU A 77 45.67 11.35 -28.50
N LEU A 78 45.21 12.60 -28.61
CA LEU A 78 45.48 13.55 -29.69
C LEU A 78 46.44 14.65 -29.21
#